data_AF-E1ZN20-F1
#
_entry.id   AF-E1ZN20-F1
#
_cell.length_a   1.000
_cell.length_b   1.000
_cell.length_c   1.000
_cell.angle_alpha   90.00
_cell.angle_beta   90.00
_cell.angle_gamma   90.00
#
_symmetry.space_group_name_H-M   'P 1'
#
loop_
_entity.id
_entity.type
_entity.pdbx_description
1 polymer ?
#
loop_
_entity_poly.entity_id
_entity_poly.type
_entity_poly.pdbx_seq_one_letter_code
_entity_poly.pdbx_strand_id
1 'polypeptide(L)'
;MGRLLSICCSWGKTQEAAALLQVAAAFPQSQLAELASTGAAAGGASSDSNSGSSSNSSSAGLQIEVVEVKNTCPFGHSRRGGRLRTNEFAVADRGPRTAVPPEWVPQLQLHMLCAGTRSGLLVSRSATKGMRVFRMQRDDELLRLMLLVISRLWQQHVLPGRPPPADVYASWHEHHDMMRRIREVANEAALVVATEDMRHMPGGDSRWFLD
;
A
#
# COMPACT_ATOMS: atom_id res chain seq x y z
N MET A 1 13.42 -12.07 15.40
CA MET A 1 12.47 -11.44 14.46
C MET A 1 13.02 -10.18 13.78
N GLY A 2 13.83 -9.34 14.47
CA GLY A 2 14.32 -8.06 13.92
C GLY A 2 15.22 -8.12 12.68
N ARG A 3 16.11 -9.12 12.54
CA ARG A 3 17.03 -9.20 11.39
C ARG A 3 16.31 -9.44 10.05
N LEU A 4 15.36 -10.38 10.00
CA LEU A 4 14.61 -10.65 8.77
C LEU A 4 13.75 -9.46 8.35
N LEU A 5 13.10 -8.79 9.30
CA LEU A 5 12.30 -7.60 9.00
C LEU A 5 13.15 -6.49 8.40
N SER A 6 14.35 -6.24 8.96
CA SER A 6 15.31 -5.29 8.41
C SER A 6 15.72 -5.63 6.97
N ILE A 7 15.99 -6.91 6.69
CA ILE A 7 16.28 -7.40 5.34
C ILE A 7 15.10 -7.12 4.40
N CYS A 8 13.87 -7.46 4.79
CA CYS A 8 12.68 -7.21 3.97
C CYS A 8 12.44 -5.72 3.70
N CYS A 9 12.62 -4.86 4.70
CA CYS A 9 12.49 -3.42 4.54
C CYS A 9 13.58 -2.85 3.63
N SER A 10 14.83 -3.29 3.79
CA SER A 10 15.95 -2.88 2.93
C SER A 10 15.73 -3.30 1.48
N TRP A 11 15.31 -4.55 1.27
CA TRP A 11 14.95 -5.05 -0.05
C TRP A 11 13.85 -4.22 -0.71
N GLY A 12 12.80 -3.91 0.05
CA GLY A 12 11.68 -3.11 -0.44
C GLY A 12 12.11 -1.75 -0.96
N LYS A 13 12.94 -1.04 -0.20
CA LYS A 13 13.51 0.27 -0.56
C LYS A 13 14.39 0.19 -1.81
N THR A 14 15.32 -0.76 -1.85
CA THR A 14 16.24 -0.92 -2.99
C THR A 14 15.50 -1.21 -4.30
N GLN A 15 14.36 -1.90 -4.24
CA GLN A 15 13.59 -2.29 -5.41
C GLN A 15 12.51 -1.28 -5.83
N GLU A 16 12.33 -0.19 -5.08
CA GLU A 16 11.23 0.76 -5.30
C GLU A 16 11.34 1.48 -6.64
N ALA A 17 12.50 2.05 -6.96
CA ALA A 17 12.72 2.74 -8.25
C ALA A 17 12.50 1.80 -9.45
N ALA A 18 12.93 0.54 -9.36
CA ALA A 18 12.71 -0.45 -10.40
C ALA A 18 11.22 -0.79 -10.57
N ALA A 19 10.45 -0.80 -9.47
CA ALA A 19 9.01 -0.98 -9.52
C ALA A 19 8.31 0.20 -10.20
N LEU A 20 8.67 1.43 -9.83
CA LEU A 20 8.11 2.64 -10.43
C LEU A 20 8.41 2.73 -11.93
N LEU A 21 9.61 2.32 -12.36
CA LEU A 21 9.94 2.23 -13.79
C LEU A 21 9.04 1.22 -14.53
N GLN A 22 8.74 0.07 -13.92
CA GLN A 22 7.79 -0.89 -14.50
C GLN A 22 6.36 -0.33 -14.54
N VAL A 23 5.95 0.46 -13.55
CA VAL A 23 4.66 1.16 -13.55
C VAL A 23 4.62 2.18 -14.70
N ALA A 24 5.65 3.02 -14.86
CA ALA A 24 5.73 3.99 -15.96
C ALA A 24 5.65 3.29 -17.33
N ALA A 25 6.32 2.15 -17.50
CA ALA A 25 6.25 1.35 -18.72
C ALA A 25 4.85 0.76 -18.96
N ALA A 26 4.14 0.38 -17.90
CA ALA A 26 2.78 -0.16 -18.01
C ALA A 26 1.72 0.92 -18.33
N PHE A 27 2.02 2.19 -18.03
CA PHE A 27 1.14 3.34 -18.30
C PHE A 27 1.87 4.41 -19.12
N PRO A 28 2.17 4.16 -20.42
CA PRO A 28 3.05 5.02 -21.22
C PRO A 28 2.50 6.42 -21.50
N GLN A 29 1.20 6.64 -21.29
CA GLN A 29 0.54 7.94 -21.43
C GLN A 29 0.45 8.71 -20.10
N SER A 30 0.96 8.13 -19.01
CA SER A 30 0.94 8.74 -17.68
C SER A 30 2.31 9.31 -17.33
N GLN A 31 2.31 10.23 -16.35
CA GLN A 31 3.53 10.77 -15.75
C GLN A 31 3.58 10.38 -14.28
N LEU A 32 4.77 10.05 -13.78
CA LEU A 32 5.01 9.82 -12.35
C LEU A 32 5.74 11.02 -11.78
N ALA A 33 5.26 11.50 -10.63
CA ALA A 33 5.90 12.56 -9.86
C ALA A 33 6.00 12.11 -8.40
N GLU A 34 7.19 12.25 -7.81
CA GLU A 34 7.37 12.05 -6.38
C GLU A 34 6.87 13.29 -5.64
N LEU A 35 5.99 13.08 -4.67
CA LEU A 35 5.54 14.13 -3.77
C LEU A 35 6.36 14.05 -2.49
N ALA A 36 7.08 15.12 -2.14
CA ALA A 36 7.63 15.26 -0.80
C ALA A 36 6.49 15.19 0.22
N SER A 37 6.79 14.74 1.45
CA SER A 37 5.78 14.54 2.49
C SER A 37 4.87 15.76 2.60
N THR A 38 3.63 15.62 2.14
CA THR A 38 2.61 16.63 2.30
C THR A 38 2.30 16.68 3.79
N GLY A 39 2.98 17.57 4.52
CA GLY A 39 2.43 18.05 5.78
C GLY A 39 1.03 18.52 5.45
N ALA A 40 0.02 18.02 6.19
CA ALA A 40 -1.39 18.36 5.97
C ALA A 40 -1.49 19.86 5.68
N ALA A 41 -1.66 20.21 4.40
CA ALA A 41 -1.57 21.58 3.99
C ALA A 41 -2.73 22.29 4.66
N ALA A 42 -2.41 23.17 5.60
CA ALA A 42 -3.35 24.12 6.17
C ALA A 42 -4.12 24.74 4.99
N GLY A 43 -5.45 24.75 5.09
CA GLY A 43 -6.34 25.20 4.05
C GLY A 43 -5.89 26.51 3.42
N GLY A 44 -5.44 26.44 2.17
CA GLY A 44 -5.37 27.57 1.26
C GLY A 44 -6.72 27.67 0.56
N ALA A 45 -7.70 28.28 1.21
CA ALA A 45 -8.89 28.76 0.53
C ALA A 45 -8.49 29.97 -0.33
N SER A 46 -8.15 29.74 -1.59
CA SER A 46 -8.20 30.81 -2.60
C SER A 46 -9.67 31.07 -2.90
N SER A 47 -10.21 32.10 -2.26
CA SER A 47 -11.51 32.68 -2.56
C SER A 47 -11.41 33.43 -3.89
N ASP A 48 -11.70 32.75 -4.99
CA ASP A 48 -12.06 33.43 -6.24
C ASP A 48 -13.54 33.21 -6.51
N SER A 49 -14.31 34.21 -6.08
CA SER A 49 -15.68 34.45 -6.52
C SER A 49 -15.69 34.69 -8.03
N ASN A 50 -16.29 33.77 -8.79
CA ASN A 50 -16.90 34.15 -10.07
C ASN A 50 -18.18 33.36 -10.34
N SER A 51 -19.26 34.10 -10.51
CA SER A 51 -20.60 33.62 -10.83
C SER A 51 -20.67 32.99 -12.22
N GLY A 52 -21.41 31.88 -12.32
CA GLY A 52 -22.24 31.50 -13.46
C GLY A 52 -21.56 31.35 -14.84
N SER A 53 -21.37 30.10 -15.26
CA SER A 53 -21.85 29.64 -16.58
C SER A 53 -21.79 28.12 -16.67
N SER A 54 -22.97 27.54 -16.91
CA SER A 54 -23.16 26.14 -17.27
C SER A 54 -22.55 25.90 -18.65
N SER A 55 -21.35 25.33 -18.70
CA SER A 55 -20.80 24.74 -19.91
C SER A 55 -20.42 23.30 -19.61
N ASN A 56 -21.20 22.35 -20.14
CA ASN A 56 -20.81 20.95 -20.29
C ASN A 56 -19.63 20.88 -21.27
N SER A 57 -18.43 21.19 -20.80
CA SER A 57 -17.20 20.76 -21.45
C SER A 57 -16.80 19.45 -20.81
N SER A 58 -16.77 18.38 -21.59
CA SER A 58 -16.04 17.16 -21.24
C SER A 58 -14.54 17.49 -21.26
N SER A 59 -14.07 18.27 -20.29
CA SER A 59 -12.66 18.35 -20.01
C SER A 59 -12.26 16.95 -19.56
N ALA A 60 -11.49 16.26 -20.39
CA ALA A 60 -10.73 15.10 -19.95
C ALA A 60 -9.72 15.61 -18.93
N GLY A 61 -10.19 15.87 -17.70
CA GLY A 61 -9.37 16.35 -16.61
C GLY A 61 -8.25 15.35 -16.37
N LEU A 62 -7.06 15.86 -16.08
CA LEU A 62 -5.93 15.03 -15.68
C LEU A 62 -6.36 14.19 -14.47
N GLN A 63 -6.42 12.88 -14.64
CA GLN A 63 -6.68 11.96 -13.55
C GLN A 63 -5.39 11.76 -12.77
N ILE A 64 -5.36 12.24 -11.52
CA ILE A 64 -4.27 12.02 -10.59
C ILE A 64 -4.62 10.81 -9.72
N GLU A 65 -3.73 9.81 -9.68
CA GLU A 65 -3.82 8.65 -8.82
C GLU A 65 -2.56 8.58 -7.94
N VAL A 66 -2.74 8.26 -6.66
CA VAL A 66 -1.60 7.91 -5.80
C VAL A 66 -1.10 6.50 -6.15
N VAL A 67 0.20 6.26 -6.03
CA VAL A 67 0.80 4.93 -6.28
C VAL A 67 1.46 4.43 -4.99
N GLU A 68 1.04 3.25 -4.53
CA GLU A 68 1.64 2.55 -3.39
C GLU A 68 2.36 1.29 -3.87
N VAL A 69 3.67 1.21 -3.63
CA VAL A 69 4.48 0.07 -4.08
C VAL A 69 4.79 -0.90 -2.94
N LYS A 70 4.48 -2.18 -3.16
CA LYS A 70 4.80 -3.31 -2.29
C LYS A 70 5.69 -4.32 -3.03
N ASN A 71 6.98 -4.29 -2.72
CA ASN A 71 7.94 -5.27 -3.22
C ASN A 71 7.93 -6.54 -2.35
N THR A 72 7.67 -7.70 -2.95
CA THR A 72 7.80 -9.02 -2.33
C THR A 72 9.28 -9.30 -2.08
N CYS A 73 9.65 -9.44 -0.80
CA CYS A 73 10.99 -9.89 -0.41
C CYS A 73 11.13 -11.40 -0.63
N PRO A 74 12.13 -11.87 -1.38
CA PRO A 74 12.35 -13.28 -1.61
C PRO A 74 13.05 -13.94 -0.42
N PHE A 75 13.55 -13.20 0.57
CA PHE A 75 14.25 -13.78 1.72
C PHE A 75 13.30 -14.15 2.84
N GLY A 76 13.48 -15.35 3.38
CA GLY A 76 12.75 -15.85 4.54
C GLY A 76 13.65 -16.74 5.40
N HIS A 77 13.11 -17.26 6.50
CA HIS A 77 13.80 -18.29 7.26
C HIS A 77 13.72 -19.63 6.53
N SER A 78 14.81 -20.39 6.59
CA SER A 78 14.87 -21.76 6.08
C SER A 78 13.87 -22.66 6.79
N ARG A 79 13.29 -23.61 6.04
CA ARG A 79 12.48 -24.69 6.57
C ARG A 79 13.13 -26.01 6.15
N ARG A 80 13.62 -26.77 7.13
CA ARG A 80 14.22 -28.10 6.89
C ARG A 80 13.45 -29.14 7.69
N GLY A 81 12.88 -30.14 7.00
CA GLY A 81 12.01 -31.14 7.62
C GLY A 81 10.76 -30.54 8.28
N GLY A 82 10.16 -29.50 7.68
CA GLY A 82 8.98 -28.81 8.21
C GLY A 82 9.23 -27.84 9.37
N ARG A 83 10.41 -27.89 10.01
CA ARG A 83 10.77 -27.01 11.14
C ARG A 83 11.41 -25.71 10.65
N LEU A 84 10.91 -24.59 11.17
CA LEU A 84 11.46 -23.25 10.93
C LEU A 84 12.84 -23.12 11.60
N ARG A 85 13.86 -22.70 10.83
CA ARG A 85 15.21 -22.42 11.33
C ARG A 85 15.43 -20.91 11.32
N THR A 86 15.29 -20.28 12.48
CA THR A 86 15.38 -18.81 12.60
C THR A 86 16.79 -18.25 12.40
N ASN A 87 17.80 -19.11 12.42
CA ASN A 87 19.21 -18.74 12.25
C ASN A 87 19.72 -18.98 10.83
N GLU A 88 18.88 -19.53 9.95
CA GLU A 88 19.22 -19.84 8.55
C GLU A 88 18.25 -19.09 7.64
N PHE A 89 18.78 -18.40 6.63
CA PHE A 89 17.97 -17.75 5.61
C PHE A 89 17.83 -18.65 4.39
N ALA A 90 16.71 -18.50 3.69
CA ALA A 90 16.44 -19.16 2.42
C ALA A 90 15.78 -18.17 1.46
N VAL A 91 15.98 -18.41 0.17
CA VAL A 91 15.31 -17.70 -0.91
C VAL A 91 14.02 -18.45 -1.25
N ALA A 92 12.89 -17.77 -1.10
CA ALA A 92 11.54 -18.25 -1.37
C ALA A 92 10.69 -17.11 -1.96
N ASP A 93 10.93 -16.78 -3.23
CA ASP A 93 10.13 -15.77 -3.93
C ASP A 93 8.72 -16.31 -4.23
N ARG A 94 7.71 -15.72 -3.60
CA ARG A 94 6.29 -16.09 -3.81
C ARG A 94 5.65 -15.38 -5.00
N GLY A 95 6.34 -14.40 -5.59
CA GLY A 95 5.81 -13.56 -6.64
C GLY A 95 4.90 -12.43 -6.14
N PRO A 96 4.30 -11.68 -7.06
CA PRO A 96 3.27 -10.69 -6.75
C PRO A 96 2.05 -11.32 -6.07
N ARG A 97 1.36 -10.55 -5.24
CA ARG A 97 0.07 -10.96 -4.67
C ARG A 97 -0.98 -11.12 -5.76
N THR A 98 -1.79 -12.16 -5.66
CA THR A 98 -2.86 -12.43 -6.62
C THR A 98 -4.12 -11.62 -6.36
N ALA A 99 -4.31 -11.14 -5.14
CA ALA A 99 -5.37 -10.25 -4.68
C ALA A 99 -4.82 -9.26 -3.66
N VAL A 100 -5.52 -8.15 -3.42
CA VAL A 100 -5.13 -7.14 -2.44
C VAL A 100 -5.31 -7.69 -1.01
N PRO A 101 -4.24 -7.79 -0.20
CA PRO A 101 -4.36 -8.09 1.22
C PRO A 101 -5.10 -6.95 1.96
N PRO A 102 -6.09 -7.26 2.83
CA PRO A 102 -6.87 -6.23 3.54
C PRO A 102 -6.00 -5.27 4.36
N GLU A 103 -4.86 -5.72 4.88
CA GLU A 103 -3.93 -4.89 5.64
C GLU A 103 -3.28 -3.76 4.83
N TRP A 104 -3.35 -3.79 3.50
CA TRP A 104 -2.82 -2.72 2.65
C TRP A 104 -3.85 -1.62 2.35
N VAL A 105 -5.14 -1.90 2.51
CA VAL A 105 -6.24 -0.97 2.19
C VAL A 105 -6.15 0.33 3.00
N PRO A 106 -5.98 0.31 4.35
CA PRO A 106 -6.02 1.53 5.13
C PRO A 106 -4.96 2.56 4.71
N GLN A 107 -3.75 2.08 4.41
CA GLN A 107 -2.66 2.94 3.97
C GLN A 107 -3.00 3.65 2.66
N LEU A 108 -3.48 2.92 1.65
CA LEU A 108 -3.83 3.50 0.36
C LEU A 108 -5.02 4.47 0.45
N GLN A 109 -6.04 4.12 1.23
CA GLN A 109 -7.19 5.00 1.46
C GLN A 109 -6.77 6.32 2.10
N LEU A 110 -5.91 6.29 3.12
CA LEU A 110 -5.37 7.51 3.75
C LEU A 110 -4.49 8.32 2.78
N HIS A 111 -3.71 7.67 1.90
CA HIS A 111 -2.98 8.37 0.83
C HIS A 111 -3.94 9.13 -0.10
N MET A 112 -5.02 8.48 -0.54
CA MET A 112 -6.04 9.11 -1.39
C MET A 112 -6.75 10.27 -0.69
N LEU A 113 -7.00 10.16 0.61
CA LEU A 113 -7.55 11.26 1.41
C LEU A 113 -6.60 12.46 1.43
N CYS A 114 -5.32 12.24 1.75
CA CYS A 114 -4.32 13.31 1.84
C CYS A 114 -4.06 13.98 0.48
N ALA A 115 -4.02 13.20 -0.60
CA ALA A 115 -3.77 13.69 -1.95
C ALA A 115 -5.03 14.24 -2.66
N GLY A 116 -6.22 14.07 -2.07
CA GLY A 116 -7.48 14.46 -2.69
C GLY A 116 -7.84 13.66 -3.95
N THR A 117 -7.32 12.44 -4.10
CA THR A 117 -7.57 11.60 -5.28
C THR A 117 -8.79 10.71 -5.11
N ARG A 118 -9.43 10.34 -6.24
CA ARG A 118 -10.61 9.47 -6.27
C ARG A 118 -10.26 7.98 -6.36
N SER A 119 -9.06 7.68 -6.81
CA SER A 119 -8.53 6.33 -6.93
C SER A 119 -7.03 6.33 -6.68
N GLY A 120 -6.50 5.12 -6.47
CA GLY A 120 -5.10 4.86 -6.24
C GLY A 120 -4.70 3.51 -6.80
N LEU A 121 -3.42 3.39 -7.14
CA LEU A 121 -2.81 2.18 -7.65
C LEU A 121 -2.01 1.51 -6.54
N LEU A 122 -2.30 0.23 -6.30
CA LEU A 122 -1.52 -0.64 -5.46
C LEU A 122 -0.68 -1.57 -6.33
N VAL A 123 0.63 -1.50 -6.19
CA VAL A 123 1.57 -2.27 -6.98
C VAL A 123 2.14 -3.38 -6.11
N SER A 124 1.91 -4.65 -6.49
CA SER A 124 2.62 -5.79 -5.92
C SER A 124 3.65 -6.28 -6.91
N ARG A 125 4.93 -6.24 -6.55
CA ARG A 125 6.02 -6.60 -7.45
C ARG A 125 6.94 -7.63 -6.84
N SER A 126 7.36 -8.60 -7.64
CA SER A 126 8.54 -9.42 -7.37
C SER A 126 9.63 -9.03 -8.37
N ALA A 127 10.88 -8.99 -7.90
CA ALA A 127 12.00 -8.71 -8.79
C ALA A 127 12.20 -9.79 -9.87
N THR A 128 11.62 -10.99 -9.69
CA THR A 128 11.91 -12.17 -10.51
C THR A 128 10.68 -12.82 -11.13
N LYS A 129 9.48 -12.41 -10.69
CA LYS A 129 8.18 -12.97 -11.11
C LYS A 129 7.19 -11.90 -11.58
N GLY A 130 7.69 -10.71 -11.91
CA GLY A 130 6.91 -9.63 -12.51
C GLY A 130 6.11 -8.80 -11.52
N MET A 131 5.02 -8.20 -11.99
CA MET A 131 4.26 -7.18 -11.27
C MET A 131 2.74 -7.34 -11.49
N ARG A 132 1.96 -7.04 -10.46
CA ARG A 132 0.51 -6.87 -10.54
C ARG A 132 0.14 -5.50 -9.99
N VAL A 133 -0.70 -4.77 -10.72
CA VAL A 133 -1.20 -3.46 -10.30
C VAL A 133 -2.71 -3.54 -10.13
N PHE A 134 -3.19 -3.16 -8.95
CA PHE A 134 -4.59 -3.10 -8.60
C PHE A 134 -5.03 -1.64 -8.49
N ARG A 135 -6.11 -1.27 -9.14
CA ARG A 135 -6.75 0.04 -8.97
C ARG A 135 -7.84 -0.08 -7.89
N MET A 136 -7.79 0.82 -6.92
CA MET A 136 -8.74 0.90 -5.82
C MET A 136 -9.46 2.25 -5.87
N GLN A 137 -10.77 2.24 -5.66
CA GLN A 137 -11.54 3.48 -5.49
C GLN A 137 -11.42 3.98 -4.06
N ARG A 138 -11.43 5.30 -3.89
CA ARG A 138 -11.55 5.93 -2.58
C ARG A 138 -12.92 5.61 -1.99
N ASP A 139 -12.91 5.25 -0.71
CA ASP A 139 -14.10 4.93 0.06
C ASP A 139 -14.23 5.90 1.24
N ASP A 140 -15.11 6.89 1.09
CA ASP A 140 -15.29 7.94 2.10
C ASP A 140 -15.92 7.42 3.40
N GLU A 141 -16.72 6.34 3.35
CA GLU A 141 -17.31 5.75 4.55
C GLU A 141 -16.25 5.00 5.37
N LEU A 142 -15.39 4.24 4.69
CA LEU A 142 -14.22 3.63 5.31
C LEU A 142 -13.29 4.70 5.90
N LEU A 143 -13.02 5.78 5.18
CA LEU A 143 -12.21 6.89 5.67
C LEU A 143 -12.81 7.52 6.93
N ARG A 144 -14.12 7.74 6.96
CA ARG A 144 -14.84 8.24 8.14
C ARG A 144 -14.67 7.30 9.33
N LEU A 145 -14.84 5.99 9.13
CA LEU A 145 -14.65 4.98 10.18
C LEU A 145 -13.19 4.95 10.69
N MET A 146 -12.20 5.00 9.80
CA MET A 146 -10.78 5.05 10.17
C MET A 146 -10.46 6.29 11.01
N LEU A 147 -10.92 7.48 10.60
CA LEU A 147 -10.70 8.71 11.34
C LEU A 147 -11.40 8.71 12.70
N LEU A 148 -12.58 8.11 12.81
CA LEU A 148 -13.28 7.95 14.08
C LEU A 148 -12.48 7.07 15.05
N VAL A 149 -12.00 5.91 14.58
CA VAL A 149 -11.16 5.01 15.39
C VAL A 149 -9.86 5.69 15.82
N ILE A 150 -9.17 6.38 14.91
CA ILE A 150 -7.95 7.14 15.20
C ILE A 150 -8.22 8.24 16.23
N SER A 151 -9.28 9.03 16.03
CA SER A 151 -9.66 10.12 16.95
C SER A 151 -9.94 9.58 18.35
N ARG A 152 -10.67 8.46 18.46
CA ARG A 152 -11.00 7.85 19.74
C ARG A 152 -9.75 7.32 20.45
N LEU A 153 -8.85 6.64 19.74
CA LEU A 153 -7.56 6.22 20.28
C LEU A 153 -6.73 7.41 20.76
N TRP A 154 -6.66 8.47 19.95
CA TRP A 154 -5.90 9.68 20.27
C TRP A 154 -6.42 10.33 21.55
N GLN A 155 -7.73 10.57 21.64
CA GLN A 155 -8.34 11.25 22.77
C GLN A 155 -8.30 10.43 24.06
N GLN A 156 -8.52 9.12 23.99
CA GLN A 156 -8.63 8.26 25.17
C GLN A 156 -7.26 7.80 25.71
N HIS A 157 -6.25 7.68 24.83
CA HIS A 157 -4.99 7.03 25.19
C HIS A 157 -3.77 7.91 24.90
N VAL A 158 -3.66 8.51 23.72
CA VAL A 158 -2.45 9.26 23.37
C VAL A 158 -2.38 10.61 24.09
N LEU A 159 -3.44 11.42 24.01
CA LEU A 159 -3.50 12.75 24.62
C LEU A 159 -3.32 12.71 26.16
N PRO A 160 -3.93 11.75 26.89
CA PRO A 160 -3.73 11.63 28.35
C PRO A 160 -2.43 10.92 28.74
N GLY A 161 -1.63 10.43 27.78
CA GLY A 161 -0.40 9.68 28.02
C GLY A 161 -0.63 8.29 28.64
N ARG A 162 -1.78 7.65 28.37
CA ARG A 162 -2.14 6.34 28.93
C ARG A 162 -2.17 5.29 27.82
N PRO A 163 -1.39 4.20 27.90
CA PRO A 163 -1.42 3.18 26.87
C PRO A 163 -2.82 2.56 26.74
N PRO A 164 -3.25 2.17 25.52
CA PRO A 164 -4.50 1.45 25.34
C PRO A 164 -4.44 0.07 26.02
N PRO A 165 -5.54 -0.41 26.61
CA PRO A 165 -5.63 -1.79 27.10
C PRO A 165 -5.54 -2.79 25.93
N ALA A 166 -5.21 -4.04 26.23
CA ALA A 166 -4.98 -5.06 25.21
C ALA A 166 -6.19 -5.32 24.30
N ASP A 167 -7.39 -5.15 24.84
CA ASP A 167 -8.68 -5.40 24.21
C ASP A 167 -9.44 -4.11 23.88
N VAL A 168 -8.73 -2.98 23.72
CA VAL A 168 -9.33 -1.65 23.49
C VAL A 168 -10.40 -1.62 22.40
N TYR A 169 -10.27 -2.45 21.37
CA TYR A 169 -11.17 -2.52 20.23
C TYR A 169 -12.36 -3.46 20.40
N ALA A 170 -12.39 -4.30 21.44
CA ALA A 170 -13.35 -5.39 21.57
C ALA A 170 -14.80 -4.91 21.55
N SER A 171 -15.08 -3.78 22.19
CA SER A 171 -16.42 -3.18 22.31
C SER A 171 -16.72 -2.08 21.30
N TRP A 172 -15.80 -1.78 20.38
CA TRP A 172 -15.95 -0.64 19.46
C TRP A 172 -16.61 -1.10 18.16
N HIS A 173 -17.92 -0.87 18.04
CA HIS A 173 -18.69 -1.20 16.84
C HIS A 173 -18.05 -0.58 15.58
N GLU A 174 -17.55 0.64 15.68
CA GLU A 174 -16.94 1.37 14.56
C GLU A 174 -15.64 0.70 14.09
N HIS A 175 -14.86 0.11 15.01
CA HIS A 175 -13.69 -0.68 14.64
C HIS A 175 -14.10 -1.97 13.91
N HIS A 176 -15.15 -2.65 14.37
CA HIS A 176 -15.64 -3.87 13.70
C HIS A 176 -16.21 -3.57 12.32
N ASP A 177 -16.97 -2.49 12.16
CA ASP A 177 -17.48 -2.03 10.88
C ASP A 177 -16.34 -1.58 9.94
N MET A 178 -15.34 -0.87 10.47
CA MET A 178 -14.11 -0.55 9.73
C MET A 178 -13.42 -1.81 9.20
N MET A 179 -13.23 -2.83 10.04
CA MET A 179 -12.59 -4.09 9.64
C MET A 179 -13.42 -4.88 8.62
N ARG A 180 -14.75 -4.77 8.65
CA ARG A 180 -15.63 -5.34 7.62
C ARG A 180 -15.42 -4.60 6.30
N ARG A 181 -15.51 -3.27 6.31
CA ARG A 181 -15.40 -2.42 5.10
C ARG A 181 -14.01 -2.52 4.46
N ILE A 182 -12.95 -2.64 5.25
CA ILE A 182 -11.58 -2.91 4.76
C ILE A 182 -11.54 -4.17 3.88
N ARG A 183 -12.21 -5.26 4.29
CA ARG A 183 -12.24 -6.51 3.50
C ARG A 183 -13.06 -6.36 2.23
N GLU A 184 -14.18 -5.65 2.29
CA GLU A 184 -15.03 -5.37 1.13
C GLU A 184 -14.24 -4.57 0.08
N VAL A 185 -13.63 -3.45 0.48
CA VAL A 185 -12.80 -2.60 -0.40
C VAL A 185 -11.59 -3.36 -0.96
N ALA A 186 -10.98 -4.27 -0.19
CA ALA A 186 -9.90 -5.13 -0.70
C ALA A 186 -10.38 -6.03 -1.87
N ASN A 187 -11.59 -6.57 -1.75
CA ASN A 187 -12.18 -7.46 -2.76
C ASN A 187 -12.69 -6.69 -4.00
N GLU A 188 -13.05 -5.41 -3.85
CA GLU A 188 -13.50 -4.54 -4.94
C GLU A 188 -12.34 -4.02 -5.81
N ALA A 189 -11.08 -4.16 -5.36
CA ALA A 189 -9.92 -3.68 -6.09
C ALA A 189 -9.75 -4.40 -7.45
N ALA A 190 -9.68 -3.63 -8.53
CA ALA A 190 -9.61 -4.16 -9.88
C ALA A 190 -8.15 -4.39 -10.30
N LEU A 191 -7.80 -5.61 -10.75
CA LEU A 191 -6.52 -5.87 -11.40
C LEU A 191 -6.48 -5.15 -12.75
N VAL A 192 -5.57 -4.20 -12.93
CA VAL A 192 -5.45 -3.40 -14.16
C VAL A 192 -4.19 -3.71 -14.97
N VAL A 193 -3.16 -4.26 -14.33
CA VAL A 193 -1.93 -4.72 -15.00
C VAL A 193 -1.48 -6.02 -14.36
N ALA A 194 -1.07 -6.97 -15.20
CA ALA A 194 -0.32 -8.15 -14.78
C ALA A 194 0.83 -8.36 -15.78
N THR A 195 2.05 -8.36 -15.28
CA THR A 195 3.25 -8.70 -16.05
C THR A 195 3.89 -9.95 -15.45
N GLU A 196 4.36 -10.83 -16.32
CA GLU A 196 5.15 -11.99 -15.95
C GLU A 196 6.59 -11.74 -16.38
N ASP A 197 7.50 -11.53 -15.43
CA ASP A 197 8.93 -11.65 -15.71
C ASP A 197 9.29 -13.11 -15.47
N MET A 198 9.55 -13.89 -16.53
CA MET A 198 10.02 -15.27 -16.41
C MET A 198 11.55 -15.34 -16.24
N ARG A 199 12.12 -14.59 -15.29
CA ARG A 199 13.53 -14.79 -14.92
C ARG A 199 13.59 -15.75 -13.74
N HIS A 200 13.78 -17.03 -14.03
CA HIS A 200 13.96 -18.05 -13.00
C HIS A 200 15.20 -17.71 -12.17
N MET A 201 15.04 -17.39 -10.88
CA MET A 201 16.19 -17.43 -9.97
C MET A 201 16.55 -18.90 -9.76
N PRO A 202 17.80 -19.31 -10.02
CA PRO A 202 18.22 -20.67 -9.72
C PRO A 202 17.93 -20.97 -8.24
N GLY A 203 17.32 -22.13 -7.97
CA GLY A 203 17.02 -22.58 -6.62
C GLY A 203 18.25 -22.46 -5.71
N GLY A 204 18.06 -21.85 -4.54
CA GLY A 204 19.14 -21.32 -3.71
C GLY A 204 20.22 -22.33 -3.35
N ASP A 205 21.42 -22.10 -3.87
CA ASP A 205 22.66 -22.55 -3.24
C ASP A 205 23.03 -21.54 -2.14
N SER A 206 23.28 -21.98 -0.92
CA SER A 206 23.63 -21.07 0.19
C SER A 206 24.95 -20.31 -0.03
N ARG A 207 25.71 -20.65 -1.08
CA ARG A 207 26.98 -20.01 -1.45
C ARG A 207 26.86 -18.55 -1.86
N TRP A 208 25.69 -18.07 -2.28
CA TRP A 208 25.50 -16.65 -2.68
C TRP A 208 25.62 -15.63 -1.53
N PHE A 209 25.73 -16.08 -0.28
CA PHE A 209 25.84 -15.22 0.89
C PHE A 209 27.23 -15.25 1.56
N LEU A 210 28.22 -15.94 0.95
CA LEU A 210 29.52 -16.21 1.57
C LEU A 210 30.73 -15.66 0.81
N ASP A 211 30.52 -14.82 -0.22
CA ASP A 211 31.59 -14.06 -0.87
C ASP A 211 31.52 -12.57 -0.50
#